data_AF-A0A926UHN2-F1
#
_entry.id   AF-A0A926UHN2-F1
#
_cell.length_a   1.000
_cell.length_b   1.000
_cell.length_c   1.000
_cell.angle_alpha   90.00
_cell.angle_beta   90.00
_cell.angle_gamma   90.00
#
_symmetry.space_group_name_H-M   'P 1'
#
loop_
_entity.id
_entity.type
_entity.pdbx_description
1 polymer ?
#
loop_
_entity_poly.entity_id
_entity_poly.type
_entity_poly.pdbx_seq_one_letter_code
_entity_poly.pdbx_strand_id
1 'polypeptide(L)'
;MMLATTEVRWFQPGRLPEAVEQWFQQGFQQGLQQDGSEMASILPSISESREDLYLSMPALLGLDNLGIKLRQNKLEVKWRTRELEPLCLKDCQGKLEQWLKWSHGQPVVTQFLTKSFNQTLIQIHKVRTVRRYQLHTDPVLIEIPTNETAQPGCNVELTKLTVRGDIWWSLGLEASGQDVSHIQHLQTVLEQSMQTYPGIKLQLQDSYAYPVWLQRLATEEQLQSYSRSRTL
;
A
#
# COMPACT_ATOMS: atom_id res chain seq x y z
N MET A 1 -9.67 -2.76 16.00
CA MET A 1 -9.80 -1.32 15.69
C MET A 1 -10.25 -1.18 14.24
N MET A 2 -11.12 -0.20 13.95
CA MET A 2 -11.54 0.14 12.58
C MET A 2 -10.90 1.48 12.18
N LEU A 3 -10.38 1.57 10.97
CA LEU A 3 -9.70 2.76 10.45
C LEU A 3 -10.17 3.02 9.01
N ALA A 4 -10.53 4.27 8.72
CA ALA A 4 -10.78 4.72 7.34
C ALA A 4 -9.49 5.27 6.74
N THR A 5 -9.22 4.90 5.49
CA THR A 5 -8.04 5.36 4.74
C THR A 5 -8.43 5.70 3.31
N THR A 6 -7.70 6.66 2.72
CA THR A 6 -7.70 6.86 1.27
C THR A 6 -6.35 6.41 0.73
N GLU A 7 -6.36 5.65 -0.35
CA GLU A 7 -5.18 4.99 -0.91
C GLU A 7 -5.09 5.14 -2.42
N VAL A 8 -3.86 5.22 -2.91
CA VAL A 8 -3.51 4.97 -4.31
C VAL A 8 -2.26 4.11 -4.33
N ARG A 9 -2.20 3.16 -5.25
CA ARG A 9 -1.05 2.25 -5.36
C ARG A 9 -0.82 1.85 -6.80
N TRP A 10 0.46 1.68 -7.14
CA TRP A 10 0.91 1.11 -8.41
C TRP A 10 1.72 -0.15 -8.15
N PHE A 11 1.49 -1.17 -8.96
CA PHE A 11 2.27 -2.40 -8.96
C PHE A 11 3.02 -2.53 -10.27
N GLN A 12 4.31 -2.87 -10.18
CA GLN A 12 5.18 -3.01 -11.34
C GLN A 12 5.87 -4.37 -11.29
N PRO A 13 5.87 -5.14 -12.38
CA PRO A 13 6.60 -6.40 -12.44
C PRO A 13 8.12 -6.14 -12.51
N GLY A 14 8.89 -7.11 -12.04
CA GLY A 14 10.36 -7.06 -12.05
C GLY A 14 10.97 -6.44 -10.80
N ARG A 15 12.28 -6.20 -10.87
CA ARG A 15 13.06 -5.64 -9.75
C ARG A 15 12.80 -4.15 -9.61
N LEU A 16 12.77 -3.67 -8.36
CA LEU A 16 12.74 -2.24 -8.06
C LEU A 16 13.99 -1.56 -8.67
N PRO A 17 13.82 -0.51 -9.50
CA PRO A 17 14.97 0.24 -10.02
C PRO A 17 15.74 0.95 -8.91
N GLU A 18 17.06 0.91 -8.99
CA GLU A 18 17.95 1.51 -7.97
C GLU A 18 17.71 3.02 -7.81
N ALA A 19 17.52 3.75 -8.90
CA ALA A 19 17.22 5.18 -8.87
C ALA A 19 15.93 5.48 -8.08
N VAL A 20 14.91 4.62 -8.17
CA VAL A 20 13.66 4.78 -7.41
C VAL A 20 13.89 4.47 -5.93
N GLU A 21 14.68 3.44 -5.61
CA GLU A 21 15.04 3.13 -4.23
C GLU A 21 15.85 4.28 -3.59
N GLN A 22 16.87 4.79 -4.27
CA GLN A 22 17.69 5.91 -3.81
C GLN A 22 16.87 7.18 -3.63
N TRP A 23 16.02 7.54 -4.60
CA TRP A 23 15.07 8.65 -4.50
C TRP A 23 14.19 8.52 -3.25
N PHE A 24 13.66 7.33 -3.00
CA PHE A 24 12.82 7.09 -1.83
C PHE A 24 13.62 7.20 -0.51
N GLN A 25 14.88 6.76 -0.49
CA GLN A 25 15.76 6.89 0.68
C GLN A 25 16.20 8.33 0.97
N GLN A 26 16.13 9.25 0.00
CA GLN A 26 16.45 10.66 0.19
C GLN A 26 15.28 11.47 0.75
N GLY A 27 14.05 10.94 0.67
CA GLY A 27 12.84 11.66 1.08
C GLY A 27 12.49 12.83 0.14
N PHE A 28 11.35 13.47 0.39
CA PHE A 28 10.88 14.58 -0.44
C PHE A 28 11.41 15.91 0.12
N GLN A 29 12.56 16.35 -0.38
CA GLN A 29 13.22 17.58 0.07
C GLN A 29 12.64 18.85 -0.57
N GLN A 30 11.34 19.13 -0.39
CA GLN A 30 10.80 20.45 -0.76
C GLN A 30 10.00 21.07 0.38
N GLY A 31 10.76 21.64 1.31
CA GLY A 31 10.32 22.48 2.40
C GLY A 31 11.50 23.28 2.95
N LEU A 32 12.41 23.74 2.09
CA LEU A 32 13.39 24.74 2.49
C LEU A 32 12.58 26.02 2.79
N GLN A 33 12.40 26.31 4.08
CA GLN A 33 12.18 27.68 4.49
C GLN A 33 13.33 28.51 3.92
N GLN A 34 13.03 29.54 3.15
CA GLN A 34 14.04 30.43 2.55
C GLN A 34 14.85 31.22 3.60
N ASP A 35 14.64 30.99 4.90
CA ASP A 35 15.20 31.78 5.99
C ASP A 35 16.43 31.15 6.68
N GLY A 36 16.89 29.98 6.24
CA GLY A 36 18.11 29.37 6.78
C GLY A 36 17.96 28.79 8.19
N SER A 37 16.74 28.59 8.67
CA SER A 37 16.48 27.76 9.86
C SER A 37 16.60 26.26 9.53
N GLU A 38 16.91 25.46 10.56
CA GLU A 38 17.48 24.11 10.47
C GLU A 38 16.84 23.20 9.40
N MET A 39 17.72 22.59 8.60
CA MET A 39 17.41 21.49 7.69
C MET A 39 16.48 20.50 8.39
N ALA A 40 15.22 20.38 7.93
CA ALA A 40 14.31 19.34 8.43
C ALA A 40 15.04 18.00 8.29
N SER A 41 15.47 17.44 9.42
CA SER A 41 16.30 16.25 9.43
C SER A 41 15.52 15.11 8.79
N ILE A 42 16.03 14.54 7.71
CA ILE A 42 15.44 13.35 7.08
C ILE A 42 15.39 12.27 8.15
N LEU A 43 14.19 11.75 8.43
CA LEU A 43 14.07 10.67 9.38
C LEU A 43 14.64 9.38 8.75
N PRO A 44 15.36 8.55 9.52
CA PRO A 44 15.86 7.28 9.01
C PRO A 44 14.66 6.39 8.66
N SER A 45 14.53 6.04 7.38
CA SER A 45 13.53 5.08 6.94
C SER A 45 14.08 3.67 7.03
N ILE A 46 13.49 2.84 7.88
CA ILE A 46 13.92 1.45 8.09
C ILE A 46 13.09 0.52 7.21
N SER A 47 13.76 -0.35 6.48
CA SER A 47 13.12 -1.42 5.71
C SER A 47 12.71 -2.58 6.62
N GLU A 48 11.42 -2.91 6.61
CA GLU A 48 10.84 -4.04 7.34
C GLU A 48 10.67 -5.22 6.38
N SER A 49 11.38 -6.33 6.64
CA SER A 49 11.13 -7.61 5.96
C SER A 49 10.05 -8.41 6.69
N ARG A 50 9.09 -8.95 5.96
CA ARG A 50 7.98 -9.72 6.52
C ARG A 50 7.29 -10.62 5.50
N GLU A 51 6.45 -11.48 6.04
CA GLU A 51 5.54 -12.33 5.29
C GLU A 51 4.08 -12.00 5.62
N ASP A 52 3.27 -11.81 4.56
CA ASP A 52 1.82 -11.67 4.66
C ASP A 52 1.18 -12.90 3.98
N LEU A 53 0.20 -13.54 4.63
CA LEU A 53 -0.61 -14.61 4.05
C LEU A 53 -1.97 -14.07 3.65
N TYR A 54 -2.29 -14.05 2.36
CA TYR A 54 -3.56 -13.55 1.85
C TYR A 54 -4.53 -14.68 1.55
N LEU A 55 -5.80 -14.55 1.91
CA LEU A 55 -6.82 -15.48 1.43
C LEU A 55 -7.05 -15.24 -0.07
N SER A 56 -6.93 -16.29 -0.87
CA SER A 56 -7.15 -16.26 -2.31
C SER A 56 -8.63 -16.23 -2.68
N MET A 57 -9.51 -16.76 -1.81
CA MET A 57 -10.93 -16.94 -2.12
C MET A 57 -11.64 -15.66 -2.59
N PRO A 58 -11.47 -14.47 -1.97
CA PRO A 58 -12.03 -13.24 -2.50
C PRO A 58 -11.60 -12.97 -3.95
N ALA A 59 -10.30 -13.11 -4.25
CA ALA A 59 -9.78 -12.94 -5.60
C ALA A 59 -10.34 -13.99 -6.57
N LEU A 60 -10.41 -15.26 -6.17
CA LEU A 60 -10.98 -16.34 -6.99
C LEU A 60 -12.47 -16.15 -7.28
N LEU A 61 -13.19 -15.42 -6.43
CA LEU A 61 -14.58 -15.01 -6.63
C LEU A 61 -14.75 -13.71 -7.43
N GLY A 62 -13.66 -13.09 -7.88
CA GLY A 62 -13.70 -11.80 -8.56
C GLY A 62 -14.03 -10.63 -7.62
N LEU A 63 -13.98 -10.82 -6.30
CA LEU A 63 -14.14 -9.74 -5.32
C LEU A 63 -12.84 -8.92 -5.28
N ASP A 64 -12.86 -7.78 -5.96
CA ASP A 64 -11.74 -6.85 -6.07
C ASP A 64 -11.73 -5.78 -4.96
N ASN A 65 -12.83 -5.70 -4.21
CA ASN A 65 -13.08 -4.75 -3.15
C ASN A 65 -12.84 -5.34 -1.75
N LEU A 66 -12.40 -6.60 -1.61
CA LEU A 66 -12.21 -7.28 -0.33
C LEU A 66 -10.83 -7.93 -0.24
N GLY A 67 -10.02 -7.50 0.73
CA GLY A 67 -8.74 -8.10 1.06
C GLY A 67 -8.76 -8.68 2.46
N ILE A 68 -8.38 -9.95 2.61
CA ILE A 68 -8.22 -10.61 3.91
C ILE A 68 -6.80 -11.16 3.99
N LYS A 69 -6.08 -10.82 5.06
CA LYS A 69 -4.72 -11.31 5.28
C LYS A 69 -4.41 -11.60 6.75
N LEU A 70 -3.49 -12.52 6.94
CA LEU A 70 -2.86 -12.83 8.21
C LEU A 70 -1.45 -12.24 8.22
N ARG A 71 -1.11 -11.54 9.30
CA ARG A 71 0.19 -10.88 9.50
C ARG A 71 0.54 -10.91 10.98
N GLN A 72 1.68 -11.48 11.36
CA GLN A 72 2.23 -11.42 12.73
C GLN A 72 1.16 -11.65 13.82
N ASN A 73 0.41 -12.75 13.73
CA ASN A 73 -0.70 -13.10 14.63
C ASN A 73 -1.90 -12.12 14.66
N LYS A 74 -2.04 -11.31 13.61
CA LYS A 74 -3.20 -10.44 13.37
C LYS A 74 -3.94 -10.84 12.10
N LEU A 75 -5.25 -10.87 12.20
CA LEU A 75 -6.16 -10.87 11.06
C LEU A 75 -6.41 -9.42 10.68
N GLU A 76 -6.13 -9.06 9.43
CA GLU A 76 -6.49 -7.78 8.84
C GLU A 76 -7.52 -8.01 7.73
N VAL A 77 -8.61 -7.26 7.76
CA VAL A 77 -9.64 -7.24 6.73
C VAL A 77 -9.74 -5.81 6.21
N LYS A 78 -9.62 -5.62 4.89
CA LYS A 78 -9.84 -4.34 4.21
C LYS A 78 -10.97 -4.50 3.22
N TRP A 79 -11.94 -3.59 3.24
CA TRP A 79 -12.95 -3.50 2.18
C TRP A 79 -13.04 -2.09 1.62
N ARG A 80 -13.14 -1.99 0.29
CA ARG A 80 -13.26 -0.72 -0.42
C ARG A 80 -14.67 -0.19 -0.21
N THR A 81 -14.77 1.04 0.29
CA THR A 81 -16.05 1.72 0.49
C THR A 81 -16.40 2.65 -0.66
N ARG A 82 -15.39 3.15 -1.38
CA ARG A 82 -15.59 4.07 -2.50
C ARG A 82 -14.42 4.02 -3.48
N GLU A 83 -14.72 4.14 -4.76
CA GLU A 83 -13.77 4.55 -5.80
C GLU A 83 -14.00 6.04 -6.06
N LEU A 84 -12.93 6.81 -6.05
CA LEU A 84 -12.96 8.24 -6.36
C LEU A 84 -12.48 8.46 -7.80
N GLU A 85 -12.65 9.68 -8.29
CA GLU A 85 -12.09 10.07 -9.59
C GLU A 85 -10.58 9.81 -9.60
N PRO A 86 -10.04 9.24 -10.71
CA PRO A 86 -8.61 9.00 -10.82
C PRO A 86 -7.80 10.28 -10.67
N LEU A 87 -6.69 10.18 -9.95
CA LEU A 87 -5.69 11.26 -9.91
C LEU A 87 -4.96 11.30 -11.25
N CYS A 88 -4.82 12.49 -11.82
CA CYS A 88 -4.13 12.71 -13.09
C CYS A 88 -3.12 13.86 -12.96
N LEU A 89 -1.85 13.49 -12.83
CA LEU A 89 -0.69 14.38 -12.93
C LEU A 89 0.07 14.08 -14.23
N LYS A 90 0.96 14.97 -14.65
CA LYS A 90 1.69 14.88 -15.93
C LYS A 90 2.34 13.52 -16.19
N ASP A 91 2.94 12.92 -15.16
CA ASP A 91 3.68 11.65 -15.25
C ASP A 91 3.15 10.58 -14.27
N CYS A 92 1.96 10.80 -13.71
CA CYS A 92 1.36 9.91 -12.71
C CYS A 92 -0.17 9.90 -12.81
N GLN A 93 -0.75 8.74 -13.07
CA GLN A 93 -2.19 8.50 -13.04
C GLN A 93 -2.51 7.34 -12.11
N GLY A 94 -3.46 7.50 -11.20
CA GLY A 94 -3.75 6.46 -10.21
C GLY A 94 -5.21 6.38 -9.78
N LYS A 95 -5.66 5.16 -9.45
CA LYS A 95 -6.99 4.91 -8.90
C LYS A 95 -6.99 5.26 -7.42
N LEU A 96 -7.76 6.29 -7.07
CA LEU A 96 -7.90 6.73 -5.70
C LEU A 96 -9.09 6.01 -5.07
N GLU A 97 -8.86 5.32 -3.97
CA GLU A 97 -9.84 4.44 -3.35
C GLU A 97 -9.94 4.71 -1.85
N GLN A 98 -11.15 4.64 -1.31
CA GLN A 98 -11.39 4.70 0.13
C GLN A 98 -11.62 3.30 0.69
N TRP A 99 -11.00 3.02 1.82
CA TRP A 99 -10.99 1.71 2.45
C TRP A 99 -11.38 1.81 3.92
N LEU A 100 -12.08 0.80 4.41
CA LEU A 100 -12.19 0.52 5.83
C LEU A 100 -11.29 -0.66 6.16
N LYS A 101 -10.38 -0.44 7.10
CA LYS A 101 -9.47 -1.44 7.64
C LYS A 101 -9.91 -1.85 9.02
N TRP A 102 -10.16 -3.13 9.21
CA TRP A 102 -10.33 -3.74 10.51
C TRP A 102 -9.14 -4.65 10.82
N SER A 103 -8.73 -4.67 12.08
CA SER A 103 -7.64 -5.54 12.54
C SER A 103 -7.92 -6.11 13.92
N HIS A 104 -7.62 -7.39 14.08
CA HIS A 104 -7.80 -8.16 15.31
C HIS A 104 -6.57 -9.05 15.56
N GLY A 105 -6.00 -8.97 16.76
CA GLY A 105 -4.79 -9.69 17.13
C GLY A 105 -5.06 -10.74 18.19
N GLN A 106 -5.43 -11.95 17.76
CA GLN A 106 -5.48 -13.12 18.63
C GLN A 106 -4.73 -14.28 17.97
N PRO A 107 -3.63 -14.77 18.58
CA PRO A 107 -2.82 -15.84 18.02
C PRO A 107 -3.62 -17.10 17.70
N VAL A 108 -4.57 -17.48 18.56
CA VAL A 108 -5.42 -18.66 18.36
C VAL A 108 -6.25 -18.57 17.07
N VAL A 109 -6.80 -17.39 16.78
CA VAL A 109 -7.57 -17.14 15.56
C VAL A 109 -6.67 -17.27 14.34
N THR A 110 -5.48 -16.66 14.36
CA THR A 110 -4.56 -16.75 13.23
C THR A 110 -4.04 -18.16 12.99
N GLN A 111 -3.75 -18.93 14.06
CA GLN A 111 -3.31 -20.32 13.92
C GLN A 111 -4.41 -21.22 13.37
N PHE A 112 -5.65 -21.04 13.85
CA PHE A 112 -6.81 -21.75 13.33
C PHE A 112 -6.99 -21.45 11.83
N LEU A 113 -7.00 -20.17 11.45
CA LEU A 113 -7.17 -19.77 10.04
C LEU A 113 -6.05 -20.30 9.14
N THR A 114 -4.78 -20.22 9.57
CA THR A 114 -3.67 -20.77 8.79
C THR A 114 -3.83 -22.27 8.55
N LYS A 115 -4.28 -23.02 9.56
CA LYS A 115 -4.52 -24.47 9.43
C LYS A 115 -5.74 -24.78 8.56
N SER A 116 -6.86 -24.10 8.79
CA SER A 116 -8.14 -24.35 8.11
C SER A 116 -8.14 -23.93 6.65
N PHE A 117 -7.35 -22.91 6.28
CA PHE A 117 -7.35 -22.32 4.94
C PHE A 117 -6.02 -22.48 4.19
N ASN A 118 -5.13 -23.38 4.64
CA ASN A 118 -3.78 -23.55 4.11
C ASN A 118 -3.68 -23.60 2.56
N GLN A 119 -4.60 -24.30 1.89
CA GLN A 119 -4.64 -24.44 0.44
C GLN A 119 -5.12 -23.19 -0.30
N THR A 120 -5.73 -22.25 0.41
CA THR A 120 -6.26 -21.00 -0.12
C THR A 120 -5.46 -19.78 0.32
N LEU A 121 -4.29 -19.98 0.94
CA LEU A 121 -3.42 -18.89 1.34
C LEU A 121 -2.35 -18.63 0.27
N ILE A 122 -2.24 -17.37 -0.14
CA ILE A 122 -1.17 -16.87 -1.00
C ILE A 122 -0.14 -16.20 -0.10
N GLN A 123 1.02 -16.82 0.00
CA GLN A 123 2.16 -16.28 0.74
C GLN A 123 2.87 -15.21 -0.10
N ILE A 124 3.07 -14.03 0.48
CA ILE A 124 3.77 -12.92 -0.15
C ILE A 124 4.87 -12.44 0.78
N HIS A 125 6.11 -12.56 0.32
CA HIS A 125 7.26 -11.97 0.97
C HIS A 125 7.37 -10.49 0.61
N LYS A 126 7.60 -9.63 1.61
CA LYS A 126 7.62 -8.19 1.45
C LYS A 126 8.83 -7.58 2.15
N VAL A 127 9.55 -6.72 1.45
CA VAL A 127 10.48 -5.76 2.07
C VAL A 127 9.89 -4.38 1.85
N ARG A 128 9.42 -3.76 2.93
CA ARG A 128 8.68 -2.50 2.87
C ARG A 128 9.46 -1.40 3.58
N THR A 129 9.62 -0.27 2.91
CA THR A 129 10.08 0.99 3.49
C THR A 129 8.92 1.96 3.50
N VAL A 130 8.71 2.66 4.62
CA VAL A 130 7.62 3.63 4.79
C VAL A 130 8.21 4.96 5.22
N ARG A 131 7.69 6.03 4.63
CA ARG A 131 7.89 7.41 5.09
C ARG A 131 6.54 8.03 5.36
N ARG A 132 6.44 8.91 6.35
CA ARG A 132 5.18 9.55 6.73
C ARG A 132 5.33 11.05 6.66
N TYR A 133 4.40 11.70 5.97
CA TYR A 133 4.37 13.14 5.79
C TYR A 133 3.08 13.74 6.33
N GLN A 134 3.20 14.95 6.86
CA GLN A 134 2.09 15.76 7.31
C GLN A 134 2.20 17.15 6.68
N LEU A 135 1.05 17.78 6.37
CA LEU A 135 1.02 19.19 5.99
C LEU A 135 1.25 20.03 7.24
N HIS A 136 2.32 20.83 7.22
CA HIS A 136 2.56 21.85 8.24
C HIS A 136 1.76 23.12 7.90
N THR A 137 1.90 23.58 6.66
CA THR A 137 1.15 24.69 6.05
C THR A 137 0.98 24.35 4.58
N ASP A 138 -0.16 24.54 3.95
CA ASP A 138 -0.30 24.26 2.51
C ASP A 138 0.63 25.17 1.67
N PRO A 139 1.56 24.64 0.83
CA PRO A 139 1.79 23.22 0.48
C PRO A 139 2.97 22.55 1.21
N VAL A 140 3.66 23.23 2.13
CA VAL A 140 4.80 22.71 2.91
C VAL A 140 4.48 21.41 3.66
N LEU A 141 5.22 20.35 3.30
CA LEU A 141 5.23 19.06 3.99
C LEU A 141 6.39 18.97 4.97
N ILE A 142 6.13 18.28 6.09
CA ILE A 142 7.16 17.82 7.01
C ILE A 142 7.12 16.31 7.11
N GLU A 143 8.30 15.67 7.18
CA GLU A 143 8.39 14.26 7.51
C GLU A 143 8.21 14.07 9.01
N ILE A 144 7.37 13.11 9.40
CA ILE A 144 7.08 12.78 10.80
C ILE A 144 7.35 11.30 11.08
N PRO A 145 7.59 10.91 12.34
CA PRO A 145 7.82 9.51 12.69
C PRO A 145 6.65 8.60 12.29
N THR A 146 6.95 7.43 11.73
CA THR A 146 5.92 6.48 11.25
C THR A 146 5.12 5.81 12.37
N ASN A 147 5.58 5.88 13.62
CA ASN A 147 4.89 5.35 14.80
C ASN A 147 3.81 6.31 15.34
N GLU A 148 3.78 7.57 14.90
CA GLU A 148 2.79 8.57 15.29
C GLU A 148 1.52 8.45 14.44
N THR A 149 0.70 7.44 14.74
CA THR A 149 -0.54 7.15 14.02
C THR A 149 -1.74 7.98 14.48
N ALA A 150 -1.60 8.73 15.58
CA ALA A 150 -2.66 9.57 16.13
C ALA A 150 -2.87 10.88 15.34
N GLN A 151 -1.85 11.34 14.61
CA GLN A 151 -1.94 12.56 13.81
C GLN A 151 -2.33 12.26 12.36
N PRO A 152 -3.16 13.11 11.71
CA PRO A 152 -3.42 13.03 10.28
C PRO A 152 -2.11 13.07 9.49
N GLY A 153 -2.01 12.24 8.46
CA GLY A 153 -0.80 12.17 7.64
C GLY A 153 -0.91 11.14 6.54
N CYS A 154 0.00 11.23 5.58
CA CYS A 154 0.10 10.32 4.45
C CYS A 154 1.35 9.47 4.59
N ASN A 155 1.16 8.16 4.61
CA ASN A 155 2.27 7.22 4.45
C ASN A 155 2.55 7.08 2.96
N VAL A 156 3.81 7.22 2.56
CA VAL A 156 4.29 6.72 1.27
C VAL A 156 5.04 5.43 1.54
N GLU A 157 4.69 4.38 0.81
CA GLU A 157 5.24 3.05 0.97
C GLU A 157 5.90 2.59 -0.33
N LEU A 158 7.18 2.24 -0.25
CA LEU A 158 7.89 1.51 -1.29
C LEU A 158 8.07 0.06 -0.85
N THR A 159 7.60 -0.89 -1.65
CA THR A 159 7.61 -2.31 -1.26
C THR A 159 8.17 -3.18 -2.37
N LYS A 160 9.21 -3.95 -2.07
CA LYS A 160 9.67 -5.09 -2.88
C LYS A 160 8.82 -6.31 -2.51
N LEU A 161 8.33 -7.02 -3.52
CA LEU A 161 7.37 -8.11 -3.38
C LEU A 161 7.92 -9.36 -4.05
N THR A 162 7.75 -10.51 -3.40
CA THR A 162 8.03 -11.82 -4.00
C THR A 162 6.87 -12.77 -3.71
N VAL A 163 6.33 -13.37 -4.76
CA VAL A 163 5.19 -14.29 -4.68
C VAL A 163 5.40 -15.40 -5.70
N ARG A 164 5.48 -16.65 -5.23
CA ARG A 164 5.72 -17.84 -6.09
C ARG A 164 6.93 -17.74 -7.03
N GLY A 165 7.97 -17.01 -6.60
CA GLY A 165 9.17 -16.75 -7.40
C GLY A 165 9.08 -15.51 -8.30
N ASP A 166 7.87 -14.99 -8.56
CA ASP A 166 7.70 -13.74 -9.30
C ASP A 166 8.13 -12.55 -8.44
N ILE A 167 8.89 -11.66 -9.06
CA ILE A 167 9.40 -10.44 -8.42
C ILE A 167 8.56 -9.26 -8.91
N TRP A 168 8.10 -8.47 -7.96
CA TRP A 168 7.32 -7.26 -8.18
C TRP A 168 7.82 -6.16 -7.25
N TRP A 169 7.41 -4.93 -7.52
CA TRP A 169 7.47 -3.86 -6.54
C TRP A 169 6.20 -3.01 -6.60
N SER A 170 5.93 -2.26 -5.54
CA SER A 170 4.83 -1.32 -5.51
C SER A 170 5.23 -0.02 -4.85
N LEU A 171 4.67 1.08 -5.35
CA LEU A 171 4.65 2.38 -4.70
C LEU A 171 3.21 2.67 -4.31
N GLY A 172 2.96 3.05 -3.07
CA GLY A 172 1.61 3.38 -2.63
C GLY A 172 1.58 4.51 -1.63
N LEU A 173 0.48 5.26 -1.63
CA LEU A 173 0.19 6.28 -0.64
C LEU A 173 -1.05 5.86 0.14
N GLU A 174 -1.02 6.03 1.46
CA GLU A 174 -2.13 5.74 2.37
C GLU A 174 -2.28 6.93 3.32
N ALA A 175 -3.35 7.70 3.15
CA ALA A 175 -3.71 8.77 4.07
C ALA A 175 -4.78 8.29 5.05
N SER A 176 -4.57 8.59 6.32
CA SER A 176 -5.47 8.25 7.42
C SER A 176 -5.81 9.52 8.21
N GLY A 177 -7.07 9.68 8.59
CA GLY A 177 -7.56 10.81 9.38
C GLY A 177 -9.09 10.79 9.51
N GLN A 178 -9.64 11.50 10.49
CA GLN A 178 -11.10 11.54 10.72
C GLN A 178 -11.84 12.58 9.87
N ASP A 179 -11.11 13.52 9.25
CA ASP A 179 -11.69 14.63 8.50
C ASP A 179 -11.47 14.53 6.99
N VAL A 180 -12.29 15.28 6.24
CA VAL A 180 -12.31 15.36 4.75
C VAL A 180 -10.94 15.75 4.16
N SER A 181 -10.04 16.32 4.97
CA SER A 181 -8.71 16.79 4.57
C SER A 181 -7.72 15.69 4.17
N HIS A 182 -7.97 14.42 4.49
CA HIS A 182 -6.99 13.36 4.20
C HIS A 182 -6.82 13.06 2.70
N ILE A 183 -7.82 13.33 1.85
CA ILE A 183 -7.67 13.23 0.39
C ILE A 183 -6.71 14.31 -0.12
N GLN A 184 -6.87 15.55 0.35
CA GLN A 184 -5.99 16.67 0.01
C GLN A 184 -4.56 16.39 0.48
N HIS A 185 -4.37 15.86 1.69
CA HIS A 185 -3.04 15.46 2.18
C HIS A 185 -2.37 14.45 1.25
N LEU A 186 -3.11 13.42 0.81
CA LEU A 186 -2.57 12.44 -0.14
C LEU A 186 -2.19 13.09 -1.47
N GLN A 187 -3.06 13.96 -2.00
CA GLN A 187 -2.81 14.67 -3.25
C GLN A 187 -1.56 15.55 -3.17
N THR A 188 -1.40 16.36 -2.13
CA THR A 188 -0.21 17.22 -1.96
C THR A 188 1.07 16.39 -1.82
N VAL A 189 1.03 15.29 -1.06
CA VAL A 189 2.17 14.37 -0.91
C VAL A 189 2.52 13.70 -2.23
N LEU A 190 1.50 13.27 -2.99
CA LEU A 190 1.71 12.71 -4.32
C LEU A 190 2.35 13.74 -5.25
N GLU A 191 1.75 14.92 -5.37
CA GLU A 191 2.23 15.99 -6.24
C GLU A 191 3.68 16.35 -5.96
N GLN A 192 4.06 16.54 -4.70
CA GLN A 192 5.45 16.85 -4.34
C GLN A 192 6.40 15.69 -4.61
N SER A 193 6.01 14.46 -4.26
CA SER A 193 6.85 13.29 -4.52
C SER A 193 7.11 13.11 -6.02
N MET A 194 6.11 13.38 -6.88
CA MET A 194 6.22 13.20 -8.32
C MET A 194 7.09 14.25 -9.02
N GLN A 195 7.44 15.37 -8.36
CA GLN A 195 8.34 16.38 -8.96
C GLN A 195 9.77 15.87 -9.17
N THR A 196 10.23 14.96 -8.33
CA THR A 196 11.61 14.44 -8.34
C THR A 196 11.67 12.94 -8.64
N TYR A 197 10.52 12.31 -8.89
CA TYR A 197 10.43 10.87 -9.12
C TYR A 197 11.20 10.45 -10.40
N PRO A 198 12.22 9.58 -10.29
CA PRO A 198 13.09 9.24 -11.42
C PRO A 198 12.61 8.00 -12.20
N GLY A 199 11.49 7.40 -11.82
CA GLY A 199 11.03 6.13 -12.38
C GLY A 199 10.25 6.27 -13.68
N ILE A 200 9.72 5.14 -14.16
CA ILE A 200 8.80 5.10 -15.29
C ILE A 200 7.48 5.81 -14.96
N LYS A 201 6.79 6.36 -15.95
CA LYS A 201 5.47 6.96 -15.73
C LYS A 201 4.54 5.98 -15.03
N LEU A 202 3.91 6.43 -13.94
CA LEU A 202 2.96 5.62 -13.19
C LEU A 202 1.61 5.68 -13.92
N GLN A 203 1.19 4.55 -14.49
CA GLN A 203 0.00 4.50 -15.34
C GLN A 203 -1.22 3.98 -14.58
N LEU A 204 -2.41 4.42 -15.04
CA LEU A 204 -3.69 4.02 -14.46
C LEU A 204 -3.91 2.50 -14.50
N GLN A 205 -3.42 1.83 -15.55
CA GLN A 205 -3.57 0.38 -15.74
C GLN A 205 -2.81 -0.47 -14.70
N ASP A 206 -1.73 0.11 -14.15
CA ASP A 206 -0.89 -0.49 -13.12
C ASP A 206 -1.35 -0.06 -11.72
N SER A 207 -2.35 0.82 -11.65
CA SER A 207 -2.89 1.34 -10.41
C SER A 207 -4.10 0.53 -9.95
N TYR A 208 -3.91 -0.18 -8.84
CA TYR A 208 -4.93 -1.02 -8.25
C TYR A 208 -4.53 -1.47 -6.84
N ALA A 209 -5.51 -1.94 -6.06
CA ALA A 209 -5.27 -2.52 -4.74
C ALA A 209 -4.78 -3.98 -4.80
N TYR A 210 -4.36 -4.48 -3.64
CA TYR A 210 -3.90 -5.87 -3.49
C TYR A 210 -4.92 -6.93 -3.96
N PRO A 211 -6.24 -6.82 -3.72
CA PRO A 211 -7.18 -7.84 -4.21
C PRO A 211 -7.16 -7.97 -5.74
N VAL A 212 -7.15 -6.87 -6.48
CA VAL A 212 -7.00 -6.86 -7.95
C VAL A 212 -5.65 -7.46 -8.37
N TRP A 213 -4.57 -7.08 -7.68
CA TRP A 213 -3.25 -7.64 -7.96
C TRP A 213 -3.22 -9.17 -7.75
N LEU A 214 -3.82 -9.66 -6.67
CA LEU A 214 -3.94 -11.09 -6.38
C LEU A 214 -4.78 -11.85 -7.42
N GLN A 215 -5.83 -11.22 -7.96
CA GLN A 215 -6.59 -11.79 -9.08
C GLN A 215 -5.71 -11.99 -10.32
N ARG A 216 -4.83 -11.03 -10.61
CA ARG A 216 -3.87 -11.13 -11.73
C ARG A 216 -2.80 -12.20 -11.52
N LEU A 217 -2.49 -12.52 -10.26
CA LEU A 217 -1.58 -13.61 -9.89
C LEU A 217 -2.25 -14.98 -9.79
N ALA A 218 -3.59 -15.03 -9.81
CA ALA A 218 -4.31 -16.30 -9.75
C ALA A 218 -4.03 -17.08 -11.04
N THR A 219 -3.52 -18.30 -10.90
CA THR A 219 -3.29 -19.18 -12.06
C THR A 219 -4.60 -19.82 -12.50
N GLU A 220 -4.68 -20.21 -13.78
CA GLU A 220 -5.83 -20.97 -14.31
C GLU A 220 -6.09 -22.25 -13.48
N GLU A 221 -5.05 -22.90 -12.99
CA GLU A 221 -5.13 -24.11 -12.16
C GLU A 221 -5.82 -23.86 -10.79
N GLN A 222 -5.64 -22.66 -10.22
CA GLN A 222 -6.31 -22.26 -8.98
C GLN A 222 -7.78 -21.92 -9.21
N LEU A 223 -8.10 -21.32 -10.37
CA LEU A 223 -9.48 -21.06 -10.77
C LEU A 223 -10.23 -22.37 -11.06
N GLN A 224 -9.56 -23.36 -11.66
CA GLN A 224 -10.15 -24.67 -11.96
C GLN A 224 -10.34 -25.53 -10.70
N SER A 225 -9.34 -25.60 -9.81
CA SER A 225 -9.44 -26.35 -8.54
C SER A 225 -10.52 -25.80 -7.61
N TYR A 226 -10.63 -24.46 -7.51
CA TYR A 226 -11.71 -23.82 -6.76
C TYR A 226 -13.09 -24.13 -7.36
N SER A 227 -13.23 -24.07 -8.69
CA SER A 227 -14.49 -24.38 -9.38
C SER A 227 -14.96 -25.82 -9.11
N ARG A 228 -14.03 -26.80 -9.05
CA ARG A 228 -14.35 -28.21 -8.74
C ARG A 228 -14.79 -28.43 -7.29
N SER A 229 -14.29 -27.63 -6.35
CA SER A 229 -14.67 -27.73 -4.93
C SER A 229 -16.09 -27.21 -4.63
N ARG A 230 -16.72 -26.49 -5.56
CA ARG A 230 -18.12 -26.02 -5.45
C ARG A 230 -19.16 -27.00 -6.02
N THR A 231 -18.73 -28.02 -6.75
CA THR A 231 -19.63 -28.98 -7.41
C THR A 231 -19.87 -30.25 -6.59
N LEU A 232 -19.33 -30.30 -5.37
CA LEU A 232 -19.54 -31.35 -4.36
C LEU A 232 -20.33 -30.77 -3.19
#